data_AF-A0A5D3DGP1-F1
#
_entry.id   AF-A0A5D3DGP1-F1
#
_cell.length_a   1.000
_cell.length_b   1.000
_cell.length_c   1.000
_cell.angle_alpha   90.00
_cell.angle_beta   90.00
_cell.angle_gamma   90.00
#
_symmetry.space_group_name_H-M   'P 1'
#
loop_
_entity.id
_entity.type
_entity.pdbx_description
1 polymer ?
#
loop_
_entity_poly.entity_id
_entity_poly.type
_entity_poly.pdbx_seq_one_letter_code
_entity_poly.pdbx_strand_id
1 'polypeptide(L)'
;MCELEVFSDSQCVKVNPDSPQKGVRLLTLTGGKKLLTPQPRLRTGFFSIVESGMLTPATIKEACTSVGVAKYGKPIGLDEKIKVDLIVIGSVAVDPKTGARLGKGEGFAELEYGMLRYMGAIDDSTLIVTSVHDCQLVDDIPVQKLLVHDVPVDIVCTPTQVILTNTKIPKPQGIYWEMLSPEKLSQIRILRELKRRIERETGKLLPCGPSEKLPPTAQRTSRPGKRAFSKK
;
A
#
# COMPACT_ATOMS: atom_id res chain seq x y z
N MET A 1 6.79 -16.20 -2.03
CA MET A 1 7.30 -14.94 -1.42
C MET A 1 8.69 -15.13 -0.82
N CYS A 2 8.91 -16.03 0.16
CA CYS A 2 10.25 -16.25 0.74
C CYS A 2 11.31 -16.70 -0.27
N GLU A 3 10.90 -17.49 -1.27
CA GLU A 3 11.78 -18.02 -2.31
C GLU A 3 12.02 -17.04 -3.46
N LEU A 4 11.42 -15.84 -3.40
CA LEU A 4 11.55 -14.84 -4.45
C LEU A 4 12.85 -14.05 -4.22
N GLU A 5 13.81 -14.17 -5.13
CA GLU A 5 15.12 -13.52 -5.04
C GLU A 5 15.01 -12.01 -4.81
N VAL A 6 14.17 -11.31 -5.58
CA VAL A 6 13.95 -9.86 -5.38
C VAL A 6 13.47 -9.54 -3.95
N PHE A 7 12.66 -10.41 -3.32
CA PHE A 7 12.26 -10.20 -1.94
C PHE A 7 13.42 -10.46 -0.97
N SER A 8 14.25 -11.48 -1.24
CA SER A 8 15.45 -11.79 -0.45
C SER A 8 16.44 -10.62 -0.47
N ASP A 9 16.64 -9.97 -1.60
CA ASP A 9 17.64 -8.90 -1.75
C ASP A 9 17.15 -7.54 -1.24
N SER A 10 15.82 -7.36 -1.16
CA SER A 10 15.20 -6.11 -0.68
C SER A 10 15.56 -5.78 0.77
N GLN A 11 15.89 -4.51 1.04
CA GLN A 11 16.15 -4.00 2.39
C GLN A 11 14.94 -3.27 2.96
N CYS A 12 14.16 -2.60 2.10
CA CYS A 12 12.89 -1.98 2.46
C CYS A 12 11.76 -2.49 1.57
N VAL A 13 10.74 -3.07 2.22
CA VAL A 13 9.56 -3.61 1.53
C VAL A 13 8.33 -2.85 1.99
N LYS A 14 7.58 -2.28 1.04
CA LYS A 14 6.26 -1.71 1.30
C LYS A 14 5.20 -2.79 1.25
N VAL A 15 4.38 -2.94 2.28
CA VAL A 15 3.30 -3.95 2.32
C VAL A 15 2.00 -3.28 2.80
N ASN A 16 0.86 -3.58 2.16
CA ASN A 16 -0.44 -3.04 2.59
C ASN A 16 -0.81 -3.57 3.99
N PRO A 17 -1.69 -2.88 4.75
CA PRO A 17 -1.98 -3.20 6.14
C PRO A 17 -3.07 -4.27 6.29
N ASP A 18 -3.72 -4.68 5.20
CA ASP A 18 -4.82 -5.64 5.21
C ASP A 18 -4.40 -7.01 5.79
N SER A 19 -5.37 -7.70 6.41
CA SER A 19 -5.13 -9.00 7.07
C SER A 19 -4.53 -10.07 6.15
N PRO A 20 -4.93 -10.21 4.87
CA PRO A 20 -4.33 -11.21 3.96
C PRO A 20 -2.81 -11.04 3.79
N GLN A 21 -2.29 -9.82 3.94
CA GLN A 21 -0.86 -9.54 3.80
C GLN A 21 -0.07 -9.59 5.12
N LYS A 22 -0.72 -9.98 6.23
CA LYS A 22 -0.04 -10.11 7.53
C LYS A 22 1.15 -11.09 7.46
N GLY A 23 1.01 -12.17 6.69
CA GLY A 23 2.09 -13.14 6.48
C GLY A 23 3.31 -12.50 5.81
N VAL A 24 3.09 -11.68 4.78
CA VAL A 24 4.18 -10.96 4.10
C VAL A 24 4.88 -9.99 5.05
N ARG A 25 4.12 -9.23 5.86
CA ARG A 25 4.70 -8.33 6.88
C ARG A 25 5.56 -9.09 7.89
N LEU A 26 5.11 -10.27 8.31
CA LEU A 26 5.87 -11.15 9.20
C LEU A 26 7.19 -11.55 8.56
N LEU A 27 7.16 -12.04 7.31
CA LEU A 27 8.34 -12.43 6.56
C LEU A 27 9.33 -11.28 6.39
N THR A 28 8.84 -10.08 6.10
CA THR A 28 9.66 -8.86 6.01
C THR A 28 10.41 -8.62 7.31
N LEU A 29 9.71 -8.59 8.45
CA LEU A 29 10.32 -8.27 9.75
C LEU A 29 11.23 -9.39 10.26
N THR A 30 10.84 -10.67 10.10
CA THR A 30 11.69 -11.80 10.49
C THR A 30 12.93 -11.92 9.60
N GLY A 31 12.84 -11.47 8.36
CA GLY A 31 13.98 -11.39 7.44
C GLY A 31 14.91 -10.21 7.70
N GLY A 32 14.74 -9.49 8.82
CA GLY A 32 15.60 -8.36 9.20
C GLY A 32 15.33 -7.07 8.41
N LYS A 33 14.34 -7.04 7.52
CA LYS A 33 14.09 -5.93 6.59
C LYS A 33 13.29 -4.80 7.24
N LYS A 34 13.33 -3.61 6.65
CA LYS A 34 12.44 -2.50 6.99
C LYS A 34 11.06 -2.73 6.38
N LEU A 35 10.04 -2.73 7.20
CA LEU A 35 8.64 -2.77 6.76
C LEU A 35 8.11 -1.34 6.64
N LEU A 36 7.79 -0.92 5.42
CA LEU A 36 7.01 0.29 5.18
C LEU A 36 5.53 -0.10 5.04
N THR A 37 4.65 0.49 5.83
CA THR A 37 3.20 0.18 5.77
C THR A 37 2.39 1.45 5.86
N PRO A 38 1.37 1.63 5.01
CA PRO A 38 0.55 2.84 5.05
C PRO A 38 -0.28 2.83 6.33
N GLN A 39 -0.53 4.02 6.88
CA GLN A 39 -1.48 4.14 7.97
C GLN A 39 -2.91 3.91 7.45
N PRO A 40 -3.80 3.27 8.23
CA PRO A 40 -5.13 2.91 7.76
C PRO A 40 -5.86 4.08 7.08
N ARG A 41 -6.18 3.90 5.78
CA ARG A 41 -6.90 4.87 4.93
C ARG A 41 -6.24 6.27 4.84
N LEU A 42 -4.95 6.38 5.15
CA LEU A 42 -4.18 7.64 5.12
C LEU A 42 -4.79 8.80 5.97
N ARG A 43 -5.58 8.46 7.00
CA ARG A 43 -6.32 9.45 7.81
C ARG A 43 -5.47 10.08 8.89
N THR A 44 -4.72 9.25 9.60
CA THR A 44 -3.95 9.65 10.78
C THR A 44 -2.50 9.95 10.44
N GLY A 45 -2.08 9.63 9.22
CA GLY A 45 -0.71 9.81 8.76
C GLY A 45 -0.50 9.11 7.43
N PHE A 46 0.74 9.11 6.97
CA PHE A 46 1.13 8.67 5.65
C PHE A 46 1.60 7.21 5.66
N PHE A 47 2.86 6.97 5.99
CA PHE A 47 3.42 5.65 6.24
C PHE A 47 3.99 5.55 7.65
N SER A 48 4.15 4.32 8.12
CA SER A 48 5.01 3.99 9.26
C SER A 48 6.10 3.04 8.79
N ILE A 49 7.33 3.26 9.27
CA ILE A 49 8.43 2.32 9.15
C ILE A 49 8.53 1.51 10.43
N VAL A 50 8.58 0.20 10.30
CA VAL A 50 8.91 -0.72 11.39
C VAL A 50 10.23 -1.40 11.04
N GLU A 51 11.22 -1.25 11.91
CA GLU A 51 12.54 -1.88 11.74
C GLU A 51 12.67 -3.10 12.66
N SER A 52 13.18 -4.21 12.12
CA SER A 52 13.38 -5.47 12.84
C SER A 52 14.21 -5.30 14.11
N GLY A 53 15.26 -4.46 14.08
CA GLY A 53 16.14 -4.18 15.22
C GLY A 53 15.45 -3.48 16.40
N MET A 54 14.24 -2.92 16.21
CA MET A 54 13.44 -2.32 17.28
C MET A 54 12.49 -3.34 17.94
N LEU A 55 12.48 -4.59 17.46
CA LEU A 55 11.54 -5.62 17.87
C LEU A 55 12.28 -6.78 18.56
N THR A 56 11.56 -7.45 19.46
CA THR A 56 11.99 -8.74 20.01
C THR A 56 11.24 -9.86 19.29
N PRO A 57 11.73 -11.11 19.31
CA PRO A 57 11.01 -12.24 18.71
C PRO A 57 9.56 -12.36 19.19
N ALA A 58 9.27 -11.96 20.43
CA ALA A 58 7.93 -11.95 21.00
C ALA A 58 7.01 -10.86 20.41
N THR A 59 7.55 -9.71 19.99
CA THR A 59 6.75 -8.57 19.52
C THR A 59 6.57 -8.52 18.01
N ILE A 60 7.37 -9.26 17.22
CA ILE A 60 7.28 -9.24 15.75
C ILE A 60 5.85 -9.53 15.25
N LYS A 61 5.19 -10.56 15.80
CA LYS A 61 3.82 -10.91 15.38
C LYS A 61 2.80 -9.80 15.66
N GLU A 62 2.98 -9.06 16.75
CA GLU A 62 2.14 -7.90 17.10
C GLU A 62 2.41 -6.76 16.11
N ALA A 63 3.68 -6.46 15.84
CA ALA A 63 4.14 -5.42 14.92
C ALA A 63 3.63 -5.59 13.47
N CYS A 64 3.17 -6.79 13.09
CA CYS A 64 2.53 -7.06 11.81
C CYS A 64 1.04 -6.65 11.74
N THR A 65 0.46 -6.15 12.83
CA THR A 65 -0.95 -5.70 12.90
C THR A 65 -1.04 -4.18 12.85
N SER A 66 -2.17 -3.61 12.42
CA SER A 66 -2.33 -2.14 12.43
C SER A 66 -2.13 -1.52 13.81
N VAL A 67 -2.48 -2.24 14.89
CA VAL A 67 -2.24 -1.78 16.28
C VAL A 67 -0.76 -1.83 16.62
N GLY A 68 -0.08 -2.92 16.27
CA GLY A 68 1.37 -3.02 16.51
C GLY A 68 2.18 -2.04 15.67
N VAL A 69 1.81 -1.79 14.42
CA VAL A 69 2.43 -0.75 13.59
C VAL A 69 2.31 0.62 14.25
N ALA A 70 1.15 0.95 14.83
CA ALA A 70 0.97 2.22 15.55
C ALA A 70 1.80 2.31 16.83
N LYS A 71 2.11 1.17 17.45
CA LYS A 71 2.88 1.07 18.71
C LYS A 71 4.39 1.05 18.48
N TYR A 72 4.86 0.33 17.47
CA TYR A 72 6.27 0.05 17.22
C TYR A 72 6.83 0.80 16.00
N GLY A 73 5.97 1.30 15.12
CA GLY A 73 6.39 1.97 13.90
C GLY A 73 6.66 3.45 14.11
N LYS A 74 7.72 3.95 13.48
CA LYS A 74 8.00 5.38 13.34
C LYS A 74 7.15 5.94 12.19
N PRO A 75 6.26 6.91 12.42
CA PRO A 75 5.55 7.57 11.33
C PRO A 75 6.54 8.39 10.48
N ILE A 76 6.34 8.43 9.17
CA ILE A 76 7.16 9.22 8.25
C ILE A 76 6.32 10.24 7.48
N GLY A 77 6.95 11.37 7.14
CA GLY A 77 6.36 12.46 6.36
C GLY A 77 6.84 12.46 4.90
N LEU A 78 6.43 13.49 4.16
CA LEU A 78 6.80 13.67 2.74
C LEU A 78 8.30 13.96 2.54
N ASP A 79 9.00 14.43 3.57
CA ASP A 79 10.43 14.77 3.50
C ASP A 79 11.36 13.61 3.92
N GLU A 80 10.79 12.46 4.34
CA GLU A 80 11.60 11.31 4.73
C GLU A 80 12.34 10.76 3.49
N LYS A 81 13.67 10.67 3.60
CA LYS A 81 14.50 10.09 2.54
C LYS A 81 14.55 8.58 2.71
N ILE A 82 13.78 7.89 1.87
CA ILE A 82 13.69 6.43 1.86
C ILE A 82 13.75 5.91 0.42
N LYS A 83 14.39 4.76 0.23
CA LYS A 83 14.28 3.95 -0.98
C LYS A 83 13.46 2.71 -0.66
N VAL A 84 12.42 2.44 -1.44
CA VAL A 84 11.61 1.23 -1.34
C VAL A 84 12.03 0.30 -2.47
N ASP A 85 12.54 -0.87 -2.11
CA ASP A 85 13.09 -1.83 -3.08
C ASP A 85 11.98 -2.67 -3.73
N LEU A 86 10.90 -2.91 -2.99
CA LEU A 86 9.79 -3.77 -3.41
C LEU A 86 8.47 -3.29 -2.84
N ILE A 87 7.42 -3.28 -3.67
CA ILE A 87 6.05 -3.03 -3.24
C ILE A 87 5.27 -4.33 -3.29
N VAL A 88 4.65 -4.71 -2.18
CA VAL A 88 3.66 -5.77 -2.12
C VAL A 88 2.26 -5.16 -2.00
N ILE A 89 1.48 -5.26 -3.07
CA ILE A 89 0.16 -4.66 -3.21
C ILE A 89 -0.95 -5.71 -3.09
N GLY A 90 -2.04 -5.34 -2.42
CA GLY A 90 -3.21 -6.22 -2.30
C GLY A 90 -4.02 -6.26 -3.60
N SER A 91 -4.62 -7.40 -3.92
CA SER A 91 -5.47 -7.56 -5.12
C SER A 91 -6.66 -8.45 -4.82
N VAL A 92 -7.79 -8.14 -5.46
CA VAL A 92 -9.02 -8.95 -5.48
C VAL A 92 -8.96 -9.97 -6.61
N ALA A 93 -8.51 -9.54 -7.79
CA ALA A 93 -8.27 -10.39 -8.95
C ALA A 93 -7.04 -9.89 -9.71
N VAL A 94 -6.34 -10.79 -10.41
CA VAL A 94 -5.14 -10.48 -11.17
C VAL A 94 -5.13 -11.29 -12.46
N ASP A 95 -4.80 -10.64 -13.56
CA ASP A 95 -4.51 -11.30 -14.82
C ASP A 95 -3.02 -11.65 -14.88
N PRO A 96 -2.65 -12.94 -14.86
CA PRO A 96 -1.26 -13.36 -14.82
C PRO A 96 -0.52 -13.10 -16.14
N LYS A 97 -1.22 -12.93 -17.27
CA LYS A 97 -0.63 -12.69 -18.60
C LYS A 97 -0.34 -11.21 -18.81
N THR A 98 -1.20 -10.33 -18.31
CA THR A 98 -1.08 -8.88 -18.54
C THR A 98 -0.51 -8.14 -17.34
N GLY A 99 -0.61 -8.70 -16.14
CA GLY A 99 -0.31 -8.00 -14.88
C GLY A 99 -1.37 -6.97 -14.49
N ALA A 100 -2.50 -6.91 -15.21
CA ALA A 100 -3.65 -6.13 -14.79
C ALA A 100 -4.20 -6.69 -13.47
N ARG A 101 -4.67 -5.81 -12.59
CA ARG A 101 -5.27 -6.23 -11.32
C ARG A 101 -6.48 -5.39 -10.95
N LEU A 102 -7.37 -5.98 -10.18
CA LEU A 102 -8.48 -5.29 -9.54
C LEU A 102 -8.19 -5.15 -8.04
N GLY A 103 -8.23 -3.91 -7.55
CA GLY A 103 -8.17 -3.60 -6.12
C GLY A 103 -9.56 -3.64 -5.47
N LYS A 104 -9.65 -3.14 -4.24
CA LYS A 104 -10.93 -2.98 -3.52
C LYS A 104 -11.79 -1.82 -4.03
N GLY A 105 -11.30 -1.03 -4.99
CA GLY A 105 -11.99 0.12 -5.55
C GLY A 105 -11.89 1.42 -4.74
N GLU A 106 -11.20 1.43 -3.60
CA GLU A 106 -11.04 2.66 -2.80
C GLU A 106 -9.88 3.57 -3.30
N GLY A 107 -9.03 3.14 -4.23
CA GLY A 107 -7.96 3.99 -4.79
C GLY A 107 -6.80 4.35 -3.83
N PHE A 108 -6.76 3.80 -2.61
CA PHE A 108 -5.72 4.12 -1.64
C PHE A 108 -4.35 3.59 -2.03
N ALA A 109 -4.27 2.40 -2.62
CA ALA A 109 -2.99 1.80 -2.99
C ALA A 109 -2.32 2.58 -4.15
N GLU A 110 -3.14 3.11 -5.06
CA GLU A 110 -2.71 3.94 -6.18
C GLU A 110 -2.23 5.32 -5.68
N LEU A 111 -2.93 5.91 -4.71
CA LEU A 111 -2.47 7.14 -4.04
C LEU A 111 -1.17 6.95 -3.27
N GLU A 112 -1.04 5.84 -2.52
CA GLU A 112 0.18 5.46 -1.82
C GLU A 112 1.36 5.34 -2.79
N TYR A 113 1.16 4.68 -3.93
CA TYR A 113 2.15 4.56 -4.99
C TYR A 113 2.53 5.94 -5.55
N GLY A 114 1.54 6.76 -5.94
CA GLY A 114 1.77 8.09 -6.49
C GLY A 114 2.53 9.02 -5.54
N MET A 115 2.29 8.94 -4.23
CA MET A 115 3.04 9.70 -3.23
C MET A 115 4.48 9.20 -3.08
N LEU A 116 4.71 7.88 -3.10
CA LEU A 116 6.07 7.33 -3.08
C LEU A 116 6.85 7.73 -4.33
N ARG A 117 6.21 7.80 -5.50
CA ARG A 117 6.79 8.35 -6.74
C ARG A 117 7.21 9.80 -6.55
N TYR A 118 6.31 10.63 -6.02
CA TYR A 118 6.60 12.03 -5.76
C TYR A 118 7.83 12.22 -4.86
N MET A 119 7.97 11.39 -3.82
CA MET A 119 9.11 11.45 -2.91
C MET A 119 10.44 10.99 -3.54
N GLY A 120 10.42 10.44 -4.76
CA GLY A 120 11.57 9.75 -5.34
C GLY A 120 11.93 8.47 -4.60
N ALA A 121 11.01 7.91 -3.81
CA ALA A 121 11.24 6.70 -3.02
C ALA A 121 11.15 5.42 -3.86
N ILE A 122 10.47 5.51 -5.01
CA ILE A 122 10.32 4.46 -6.01
C ILE A 122 10.45 5.04 -7.41
N ASP A 123 10.85 4.20 -8.36
CA ASP A 123 10.97 4.53 -9.77
C ASP A 123 10.38 3.39 -10.64
N ASP A 124 10.57 3.44 -11.96
CA ASP A 124 9.97 2.45 -12.88
C ASP A 124 10.58 1.05 -12.69
N SER A 125 11.80 0.99 -12.14
CA SER A 125 12.50 -0.27 -11.82
C SER A 125 12.01 -0.91 -10.53
N THR A 126 11.32 -0.17 -9.64
CA THR A 126 10.75 -0.74 -8.41
C THR A 126 9.69 -1.79 -8.76
N LEU A 127 9.93 -3.05 -8.37
CA LEU A 127 9.04 -4.15 -8.69
C LEU A 127 7.77 -4.14 -7.82
N ILE A 128 6.64 -4.48 -8.46
CA ILE A 128 5.33 -4.59 -7.84
C ILE A 128 4.93 -6.06 -7.77
N VAL A 129 4.79 -6.57 -6.55
CA VAL A 129 4.42 -7.96 -6.27
C VAL A 129 3.03 -7.99 -5.67
N THR A 130 2.25 -9.01 -6.01
CA THR A 130 1.00 -9.32 -5.31
C THR A 130 1.01 -10.75 -4.79
N SER A 131 0.31 -10.96 -3.68
CA SER A 131 0.06 -12.29 -3.12
C SER A 131 -1.43 -12.55 -3.13
N VAL A 132 -1.87 -13.53 -3.91
CA VAL A 132 -3.27 -13.90 -4.10
C VAL A 132 -3.44 -15.41 -4.05
N HIS A 133 -4.67 -15.88 -3.87
CA HIS A 133 -5.00 -17.30 -4.04
C HIS A 133 -5.12 -17.64 -5.53
N ASP A 134 -4.92 -18.90 -5.92
CA ASP A 134 -5.03 -19.37 -7.30
C ASP A 134 -6.39 -19.02 -7.95
N CYS A 135 -7.47 -19.05 -7.15
CA CYS A 135 -8.82 -18.69 -7.61
C CYS A 135 -9.03 -17.20 -7.91
N GLN A 136 -8.06 -16.35 -7.57
CA GLN A 136 -8.07 -14.92 -7.88
C GLN A 136 -7.29 -14.61 -9.16
N LEU A 137 -6.69 -15.64 -9.79
CA LEU A 137 -6.16 -15.53 -11.14
C LEU A 137 -7.33 -15.60 -12.13
N VAL A 138 -7.44 -14.58 -12.97
CA VAL A 138 -8.49 -14.43 -14.00
C VAL A 138 -7.83 -14.09 -15.32
N ASP A 139 -8.53 -14.25 -16.44
CA ASP A 139 -7.97 -14.00 -17.79
C ASP A 139 -8.79 -13.02 -18.62
N ASP A 140 -9.69 -12.27 -17.98
CA ASP A 140 -10.68 -11.41 -18.61
C ASP A 140 -10.65 -9.94 -18.12
N ILE A 141 -9.57 -9.49 -17.47
CA ILE A 141 -9.42 -8.08 -17.08
C ILE A 141 -9.08 -7.24 -18.32
N PRO A 142 -9.98 -6.36 -18.79
CA PRO A 142 -9.74 -5.60 -20.02
C PRO A 142 -8.76 -4.46 -19.77
N VAL A 143 -7.51 -4.62 -20.23
CA VAL A 143 -6.42 -3.64 -20.08
C VAL A 143 -6.82 -2.24 -20.56
N GLN A 144 -7.63 -2.14 -21.61
CA GLN A 144 -8.07 -0.86 -22.18
C GLN A 144 -9.01 -0.07 -21.26
N LYS A 145 -9.58 -0.70 -20.23
CA LYS A 145 -10.40 -0.04 -19.21
C LYS A 145 -9.62 0.37 -17.97
N LEU A 146 -8.33 0.00 -17.89
CA LEU A 146 -7.48 0.46 -16.80
C LEU A 146 -7.29 1.97 -16.90
N LEU A 147 -7.31 2.61 -15.74
CA LEU A 147 -7.05 4.03 -15.61
C LEU A 147 -5.54 4.27 -15.54
N VAL A 148 -5.12 5.49 -15.89
CA VAL A 148 -3.70 5.89 -15.92
C VAL A 148 -2.99 5.80 -14.56
N HIS A 149 -3.77 5.67 -13.48
CA HIS A 149 -3.30 5.51 -12.10
C HIS A 149 -3.32 4.07 -11.60
N ASP A 150 -3.88 3.13 -12.36
CA ASP A 150 -3.88 1.71 -11.98
C ASP A 150 -2.46 1.17 -12.01
N VAL A 151 -1.99 0.67 -10.87
CA VAL A 151 -0.63 0.11 -10.75
C VAL A 151 -0.65 -1.36 -11.17
N PRO A 152 0.00 -1.75 -12.29
CA PRO A 152 0.09 -3.15 -12.69
C PRO A 152 1.03 -3.93 -11.76
N VAL A 153 0.96 -5.25 -11.81
CA VAL A 153 1.84 -6.14 -11.04
C VAL A 153 2.86 -6.79 -11.96
N ASP A 154 4.12 -6.79 -11.52
CA ASP A 154 5.24 -7.43 -12.21
C ASP A 154 5.31 -8.93 -11.86
N ILE A 155 4.97 -9.28 -10.61
CA ILE A 155 5.08 -10.64 -10.07
C ILE A 155 3.84 -11.02 -9.29
N VAL A 156 3.30 -12.20 -9.57
CA VAL A 156 2.16 -12.79 -8.85
C VAL A 156 2.64 -14.00 -8.05
N CYS A 157 2.45 -13.97 -6.75
CA CYS A 157 2.69 -15.11 -5.86
C CYS A 157 1.36 -15.76 -5.48
N THR A 158 1.25 -17.06 -5.74
CA THR A 158 0.15 -17.91 -5.27
C THR A 158 0.68 -19.03 -4.38
N PRO A 159 -0.18 -19.79 -3.68
CA PRO A 159 0.24 -21.00 -2.98
C PRO A 159 0.94 -22.03 -3.87
N THR A 160 0.62 -22.10 -5.16
CA THR A 160 1.13 -23.16 -6.06
C THR A 160 2.27 -22.71 -6.97
N GLN A 161 2.39 -21.42 -7.25
CA GLN A 161 3.33 -20.91 -8.26
C GLN A 161 3.66 -19.43 -8.08
N VAL A 162 4.79 -19.03 -8.70
CA VAL A 162 5.21 -17.65 -8.89
C VAL A 162 5.19 -17.34 -10.39
N ILE A 163 4.53 -16.25 -10.77
CA ILE A 163 4.32 -15.87 -12.17
C ILE A 163 4.96 -14.49 -12.41
N LEU A 164 5.83 -14.40 -13.41
CA LEU A 164 6.33 -13.13 -13.94
C LEU A 164 5.42 -12.67 -15.07
N THR A 165 4.73 -11.54 -14.89
CA THR A 165 3.72 -11.08 -15.85
C THR A 165 4.35 -10.46 -17.09
N ASN A 166 5.59 -9.98 -16.99
CA ASN A 166 6.27 -9.19 -18.02
C ASN A 166 5.38 -8.06 -18.57
N THR A 167 4.58 -7.47 -17.68
CA THR A 167 3.55 -6.50 -18.02
C THR A 167 4.08 -5.39 -18.92
N LYS A 168 3.29 -5.04 -19.94
CA LYS A 168 3.52 -3.88 -20.81
C LYS A 168 2.71 -2.66 -20.40
N ILE A 169 1.91 -2.79 -19.34
CA ILE A 169 1.12 -1.70 -18.79
C ILE A 169 2.10 -0.72 -18.13
N PRO A 170 2.09 0.57 -18.49
CA PRO A 170 2.99 1.53 -17.89
C PRO A 170 2.64 1.74 -16.42
N LYS A 171 3.67 1.88 -15.58
CA LYS A 171 3.48 2.26 -14.18
C LYS A 171 3.09 3.74 -14.09
N PRO A 172 2.22 4.13 -13.15
CA PRO A 172 1.87 5.52 -12.92
C PRO A 172 3.10 6.39 -12.66
N GLN A 173 3.09 7.64 -13.12
CA GLN A 173 4.23 8.55 -12.97
C GLN A 173 4.13 9.44 -11.72
N GLY A 174 3.01 9.38 -11.00
CA GLY A 174 2.78 10.17 -9.80
C GLY A 174 1.30 10.23 -9.48
N ILE A 175 0.85 11.39 -8.99
CA ILE A 175 -0.53 11.66 -8.64
C ILE A 175 -1.20 12.46 -9.77
N TYR A 176 -2.33 11.96 -10.25
CA TYR A 176 -3.16 12.62 -11.27
C TYR A 176 -4.24 13.46 -10.57
N TRP A 177 -3.93 14.72 -10.32
CA TRP A 177 -4.74 15.63 -9.50
C TRP A 177 -6.13 15.91 -10.10
N GLU A 178 -6.22 15.92 -11.43
CA GLU A 178 -7.43 16.04 -12.23
C GLU A 178 -8.38 14.84 -12.10
N MET A 179 -7.92 13.73 -11.52
CA MET A 179 -8.75 12.56 -11.24
C MET A 179 -9.19 12.49 -9.77
N LEU A 180 -8.70 13.41 -8.90
CA LEU A 180 -9.00 13.39 -7.48
C LEU A 180 -10.15 14.33 -7.13
N SER A 181 -11.24 13.75 -6.63
CA SER A 181 -12.40 14.51 -6.19
C SER A 181 -12.09 15.44 -5.00
N PRO A 182 -12.82 16.56 -4.84
CA PRO A 182 -12.77 17.39 -3.64
C PRO A 182 -13.03 16.59 -2.36
N GLU A 183 -13.96 15.63 -2.42
CA GLU A 183 -14.33 14.78 -1.29
C GLU A 183 -13.16 13.89 -0.87
N LYS A 184 -12.46 13.26 -1.83
CA LYS A 184 -11.28 12.42 -1.54
C LYS A 184 -10.16 13.24 -0.92
N LEU A 185 -9.89 14.41 -1.50
CA LEU A 185 -8.90 15.36 -0.99
C LEU A 185 -9.25 15.79 0.44
N SER A 186 -10.52 16.05 0.74
CA SER A 186 -10.97 16.43 2.08
C SER A 186 -10.77 15.33 3.13
N GLN A 187 -10.73 14.06 2.74
CA GLN A 187 -10.53 12.94 3.68
C GLN A 187 -9.06 12.66 4.00
N ILE A 188 -8.14 12.99 3.09
CA ILE A 188 -6.74 12.58 3.19
C ILE A 188 -5.85 13.80 3.46
N ARG A 189 -5.45 13.98 4.72
CA ARG A 189 -4.65 15.14 5.16
C ARG A 189 -3.34 15.29 4.39
N ILE A 190 -2.60 14.19 4.25
CA ILE A 190 -1.27 14.21 3.61
C ILE A 190 -1.36 14.62 2.14
N LEU A 191 -2.45 14.26 1.46
CA LEU A 191 -2.68 14.60 0.06
C LEU A 191 -2.94 16.10 -0.12
N ARG A 192 -3.69 16.73 0.82
CA ARG A 192 -3.86 18.19 0.83
C ARG A 192 -2.58 18.95 1.14
N GLU A 193 -1.74 18.40 2.00
CA GLU A 193 -0.44 18.97 2.33
C GLU A 193 0.49 18.91 1.12
N LEU A 194 0.55 17.75 0.46
CA LEU A 194 1.29 17.56 -0.78
C LEU A 194 0.81 18.50 -1.90
N LYS A 195 -0.52 18.60 -2.12
CA LYS A 195 -1.09 19.52 -3.11
C LYS A 195 -0.64 20.96 -2.86
N ARG A 196 -0.85 21.47 -1.64
CA ARG A 196 -0.45 22.83 -1.25
C ARG A 196 1.05 23.08 -1.41
N ARG A 197 1.87 22.08 -1.10
CA ARG A 197 3.32 22.16 -1.28
C ARG A 197 3.68 22.36 -2.75
N ILE A 198 3.16 21.53 -3.64
CA ILE A 198 3.42 21.62 -5.09
C ILE A 198 2.91 22.96 -5.64
N GLU A 199 1.72 23.39 -5.25
CA GLU A 199 1.15 24.66 -5.71
C GLU A 199 2.01 25.86 -5.28
N ARG A 200 2.55 25.82 -4.05
CA ARG A 200 3.48 26.85 -3.55
C ARG A 200 4.82 26.81 -4.28
N GLU A 201 5.38 25.64 -4.53
CA GLU A 201 6.68 25.47 -5.20
C GLU A 201 6.63 25.84 -6.68
N THR A 202 5.52 25.52 -7.37
CA THR A 202 5.33 25.78 -8.80
C THR A 202 4.66 27.12 -9.10
N GLY A 203 4.04 27.75 -8.11
CA GLY A 203 3.22 28.96 -8.28
C GLY A 203 1.92 28.72 -9.07
N LYS A 204 1.53 27.46 -9.31
CA LYS A 204 0.36 27.09 -10.11
C LYS A 204 -0.62 26.29 -9.29
N LEU A 205 -1.91 26.61 -9.38
CA LEU A 205 -2.96 25.78 -8.79
C LEU A 205 -3.07 24.46 -9.55
N LEU A 206 -3.09 23.36 -8.81
CA LEU A 206 -3.25 22.03 -9.37
C LEU A 206 -4.73 21.79 -9.64
N PRO A 207 -5.08 21.02 -10.68
CA PRO A 207 -6.46 20.69 -10.99
C PRO A 207 -7.11 19.85 -9.87
N CYS A 208 -8.42 19.71 -9.96
CA CYS A 208 -9.23 18.86 -9.10
C CYS A 208 -10.21 18.10 -10.00
N GLY A 209 -10.44 16.84 -9.69
CA GLY A 209 -11.38 16.00 -10.42
C GLY A 209 -12.84 16.33 -10.10
N PRO A 210 -13.77 15.65 -10.80
CA PRO A 210 -15.20 15.81 -10.54
C PRO A 210 -15.56 15.32 -9.13
N SER A 211 -16.68 15.84 -8.59
CA SER A 211 -17.24 15.37 -7.32
C SER A 211 -17.61 13.88 -7.42
N GLU A 212 -17.37 13.14 -6.34
CA GLU A 212 -17.69 11.71 -6.29
C GLU A 212 -18.44 11.33 -5.00
N LYS A 213 -19.31 10.31 -5.10
CA LYS A 213 -19.91 9.69 -3.91
C LYS A 213 -18.95 8.66 -3.34
N LEU A 214 -18.28 9.03 -2.26
CA LEU A 214 -17.38 8.12 -1.56
C LEU A 214 -18.16 7.01 -0.83
N PRO A 215 -17.66 5.76 -0.85
CA PRO A 215 -18.27 4.67 -0.11
C PRO A 215 -18.30 4.97 1.40
N PRO A 216 -19.32 4.48 2.12
CA PRO A 216 -19.43 4.68 3.55
C PRO A 216 -18.19 4.14 4.25
N THR A 217 -17.61 4.97 5.10
CA THR A 217 -16.47 4.57 5.91
C THR A 217 -16.93 3.51 6.90
N ALA A 218 -16.37 2.30 6.84
CA ALA A 218 -16.55 1.31 7.90
C ALA A 218 -16.20 1.93 9.26
N GLN A 219 -17.21 2.10 10.13
CA GLN A 219 -17.03 2.56 11.50
C GLN A 219 -16.41 1.42 12.30
N ARG A 220 -15.32 1.72 13.00
CA ARG A 220 -14.69 0.76 13.90
C ARG A 220 -15.55 0.74 15.17
N THR A 221 -16.49 -0.19 15.28
CA THR A 221 -17.20 -0.41 16.54
C THR A 221 -16.18 -0.83 17.60
N SER A 222 -16.01 -0.01 18.64
CA SER A 222 -15.28 -0.43 19.82
C SER A 222 -16.04 -1.60 20.43
N ARG A 223 -15.45 -2.80 20.45
CA ARG A 223 -16.01 -3.90 21.25
C ARG A 223 -15.98 -3.44 22.72
N PRO A 224 -17.10 -3.45 23.45
CA PRO A 224 -17.08 -3.13 24.88
C PRO A 224 -16.20 -4.17 25.59
N GLY A 225 -15.24 -3.68 26.37
CA GLY A 225 -14.33 -4.51 27.14
C GLY A 225 -15.11 -5.48 28.04
N LYS A 226 -14.68 -6.75 28.06
CA LYS A 226 -15.18 -7.74 29.01
C LYS A 226 -14.97 -7.19 30.42
N ARG A 227 -16.05 -6.74 31.09
CA ARG A 227 -16.05 -6.47 32.53
C ARG A 227 -15.65 -7.76 33.23
N ALA A 228 -14.62 -7.69 34.06
CA ALA A 228 -14.24 -8.76 34.97
C ALA A 228 -15.43 -9.08 35.87
N PHE A 229 -15.89 -10.33 35.82
CA PHE A 229 -16.79 -10.86 36.85
C PHE A 229 -15.96 -11.07 38.13
N SER A 230 -16.20 -10.22 39.12
CA SER A 230 -15.83 -10.50 40.50
C SER A 230 -16.64 -11.70 40.98
N LYS A 231 -15.95 -12.77 41.41
CA LYS A 231 -16.57 -13.90 42.09
C LYS A 231 -17.04 -13.44 43.48
N LYS A 232 -18.30 -13.72 43.80
CA LYS A 232 -18.80 -13.72 45.17
C LYS A 232 -18.18 -14.88 45.95
#